data_AF-A0A6F8SZS4-F1
#
_entry.id   AF-A0A6F8SZS4-F1
#
_cell.length_a   1.000
_cell.length_b   1.000
_cell.length_c   1.000
_cell.angle_alpha   90.00
_cell.angle_beta   90.00
_cell.angle_gamma   90.00
#
_symmetry.space_group_name_H-M   'P 1'
#
loop_
_entity.id
_entity.type
_entity.pdbx_description
1 polymer ?
#
loop_
_entity_poly.entity_id
_entity_poly.type
_entity_poly.pdbx_seq_one_letter_code
_entity_poly.pdbx_strand_id
1 'polypeptide(L)'
;MLPIRKFLSAVGLITVVRKEFQKIKSPRDAAPGKNVISLTDCLMSAFAMFNLKYPSLLQFDRSHRLDPQVQHNLGTLYGIEQIPSDTYMRERLDEGAPSTLRKVYK
;
A
#
# COMPACT_ATOMS: atom_id res chain seq x y z
N MET A 1 5.72 -16.84 14.75
CA MET A 1 6.01 -15.63 15.54
C MET A 1 7.14 -14.89 14.83
N LEU A 2 6.98 -13.61 14.48
CA LEU A 2 8.09 -12.82 13.91
C LEU A 2 9.11 -12.56 15.04
N PRO A 3 10.43 -12.71 14.79
CA PRO A 3 11.43 -12.43 15.82
C PRO A 3 11.31 -10.97 16.29
N ILE A 4 11.10 -10.77 17.58
CA ILE A 4 11.05 -9.43 18.19
C ILE A 4 12.47 -8.87 18.11
N ARG A 5 12.69 -7.92 17.20
CA ARG A 5 13.98 -7.26 17.04
C ARG A 5 14.20 -6.32 18.22
N LYS A 6 15.43 -6.31 18.75
CA LYS A 6 15.88 -5.44 19.85
C LYS A 6 15.70 -3.94 19.53
N PHE A 7 15.64 -3.61 18.23
CA PHE A 7 15.37 -2.26 17.72
C PHE A 7 14.23 -2.31 16.69
N LEU A 8 13.32 -1.33 16.78
CA LEU A 8 12.29 -1.10 15.78
C LEU A 8 12.95 -0.80 14.43
N SER A 9 12.54 -1.48 13.36
CA SER A 9 13.05 -1.21 12.00
C SER A 9 11.91 -0.86 11.05
N ALA A 10 12.19 0.04 10.10
CA ALA A 10 11.23 0.38 9.04
C ALA A 10 10.80 -0.85 8.26
N VAL A 11 11.74 -1.74 7.91
CA VAL A 11 11.45 -3.02 7.25
C VAL A 11 10.48 -3.88 8.08
N GLY A 12 10.69 -3.96 9.41
CA GLY A 12 9.81 -4.69 10.30
C GLY A 12 8.40 -4.11 10.34
N LEU A 13 8.28 -2.79 10.45
CA LEU A 13 7.00 -2.07 10.40
C LEU A 13 6.27 -2.32 9.08
N ILE A 14 6.93 -2.08 7.94
CA ILE A 14 6.36 -2.27 6.59
C ILE A 14 5.88 -3.71 6.42
N THR A 15 6.67 -4.69 6.88
CA THR A 15 6.30 -6.11 6.81
C THR A 15 5.03 -6.41 7.60
N VAL A 16 4.87 -5.85 8.81
CA VAL A 16 3.67 -6.04 9.64
C VAL A 16 2.46 -5.38 8.98
N VAL A 17 2.60 -4.13 8.53
CA VAL A 17 1.53 -3.39 7.85
C VAL A 17 1.02 -4.15 6.63
N ARG A 18 1.93 -4.62 5.75
CA ARG A 18 1.57 -5.42 4.57
C ARG A 18 0.81 -6.69 4.95
N LYS A 19 1.28 -7.41 5.97
CA LYS A 19 0.63 -8.64 6.44
C LYS A 19 -0.79 -8.38 6.98
N GLU A 20 -1.03 -7.26 7.64
CA GLU A 20 -2.37 -6.93 8.10
C GLU A 20 -3.27 -6.49 6.93
N PHE A 21 -2.77 -5.71 5.98
CA PHE A 21 -3.54 -5.31 4.79
C PHE A 21 -3.93 -6.51 3.91
N GLN A 22 -3.06 -7.52 3.78
CA GLN A 22 -3.38 -8.76 3.05
C GLN A 22 -4.57 -9.55 3.62
N LYS A 23 -4.92 -9.33 4.89
CA LYS A 23 -6.08 -9.97 5.52
C LYS A 23 -7.40 -9.29 5.14
N ILE A 24 -7.36 -8.07 4.62
CA ILE A 24 -8.53 -7.32 4.20
C ILE A 24 -8.97 -7.86 2.84
N LYS A 25 -10.15 -8.47 2.81
CA LYS A 25 -10.71 -9.06 1.59
C LYS A 25 -11.48 -8.01 0.80
N SER A 26 -11.24 -7.97 -0.51
CA SER A 26 -12.03 -7.19 -1.45
C SER A 26 -12.73 -8.13 -2.43
N PRO A 27 -14.06 -8.03 -2.61
CA PRO A 27 -14.77 -8.76 -3.66
C PRO A 27 -14.20 -8.48 -5.06
N ARG A 28 -13.70 -7.26 -5.30
CA ARG A 28 -13.11 -6.85 -6.58
C ARG A 28 -11.78 -7.56 -6.88
N ASP A 29 -11.02 -7.97 -5.85
CA ASP A 29 -9.78 -8.74 -6.05
C ASP A 29 -10.04 -10.17 -6.53
N ALA A 30 -11.23 -10.71 -6.26
CA ALA A 30 -11.63 -12.05 -6.68
C ALA A 30 -12.38 -12.07 -8.03
N ALA A 31 -12.60 -10.90 -8.65
CA ALA A 31 -13.37 -10.79 -9.88
C ALA A 31 -12.58 -11.33 -11.10
N PRO A 32 -13.08 -12.37 -11.80
CA PRO A 32 -12.40 -12.93 -12.96
C PRO A 32 -12.29 -11.93 -14.13
N GLY A 33 -11.17 -11.95 -14.85
CA GLY A 33 -11.03 -11.30 -16.17
C GLY A 33 -10.70 -9.81 -16.15
N LYS A 34 -10.44 -9.19 -15.00
CA LYS A 34 -9.96 -7.80 -14.93
C LYS A 34 -8.54 -7.77 -14.34
N ASN A 35 -7.62 -7.08 -15.01
CA ASN A 35 -6.33 -6.68 -14.43
C ASN A 35 -6.57 -5.61 -13.36
N VAL A 36 -7.12 -6.03 -12.21
CA VAL A 36 -7.41 -5.17 -11.07
C VAL A 36 -6.15 -5.08 -10.22
N ILE A 37 -5.72 -3.86 -9.89
CA ILE A 37 -4.67 -3.66 -8.89
C ILE A 37 -5.22 -4.10 -7.54
N SER A 38 -4.45 -4.92 -6.83
CA SER A 38 -4.92 -5.53 -5.59
C SER A 38 -5.26 -4.47 -4.54
N LEU A 39 -6.25 -4.72 -3.66
CA LEU A 39 -6.50 -3.81 -2.54
C LEU A 39 -5.26 -3.66 -1.65
N THR A 40 -4.46 -4.72 -1.53
CA THR A 40 -3.21 -4.69 -0.77
C THR A 40 -2.24 -3.68 -1.38
N ASP A 41 -2.05 -3.66 -2.70
CA ASP A 41 -1.16 -2.70 -3.36
C ASP A 41 -1.68 -1.26 -3.22
N CYS A 42 -2.99 -1.04 -3.33
CA CYS A 42 -3.57 0.28 -3.10
C CYS A 42 -3.37 0.75 -1.65
N LEU A 43 -3.58 -0.12 -0.66
CA LEU A 43 -3.35 0.21 0.75
C LEU A 43 -1.87 0.45 1.06
N MET A 44 -0.97 -0.36 0.51
CA MET A 44 0.47 -0.18 0.66
C MET A 44 0.97 1.10 -0.04
N SER A 45 0.38 1.46 -1.18
CA SER A 45 0.66 2.72 -1.89
C SER A 45 0.20 3.94 -1.09
N ALA A 46 -1.00 3.88 -0.49
CA ALA A 46 -1.46 4.92 0.42
C ALA A 46 -0.56 5.03 1.66
N PHE A 47 -0.17 3.90 2.24
CA PHE A 47 0.78 3.89 3.36
C PHE A 47 2.13 4.50 2.96
N ALA A 48 2.69 4.14 1.80
CA ALA A 48 3.93 4.70 1.30
C ALA A 48 3.82 6.22 1.07
N MET A 49 2.73 6.68 0.46
CA MET A 49 2.44 8.10 0.28
C MET A 49 2.50 8.86 1.62
N PHE A 50 1.81 8.38 2.65
CA PHE A 50 1.81 9.01 3.96
C PHE A 50 3.16 8.88 4.69
N ASN A 51 3.81 7.71 4.61
CA ASN A 51 5.10 7.47 5.26
C ASN A 51 6.21 8.35 4.69
N LEU A 52 6.23 8.53 3.37
CA LEU A 52 7.15 9.40 2.65
C LEU A 52 6.70 10.87 2.63
N LYS A 53 5.58 11.19 3.30
CA LYS A 53 5.05 12.55 3.48
C LYS A 53 4.79 13.28 2.16
N TYR A 54 4.27 12.58 1.17
CA TYR A 54 3.84 13.23 -0.06
C TYR A 54 2.68 14.20 0.23
N PRO A 55 2.67 15.40 -0.40
CA PRO A 55 1.67 16.42 -0.11
C PRO A 55 0.29 16.07 -0.68
N SER A 56 0.20 15.14 -1.63
CA SER A 56 -1.06 14.69 -2.23
C SER A 56 -0.92 13.36 -2.97
N LEU A 57 -2.06 12.71 -3.25
CA LEU A 57 -2.15 11.53 -4.13
C LEU A 57 -1.57 11.82 -5.52
N LEU A 58 -1.87 13.02 -6.07
CA LEU A 58 -1.39 13.43 -7.38
C LEU A 58 0.13 13.59 -7.42
N GLN A 59 0.73 14.13 -6.36
CA GLN A 59 2.19 14.28 -6.31
C GLN A 59 2.87 12.91 -6.19
N PHE A 60 2.31 11.99 -5.40
CA PHE A 60 2.78 10.61 -5.34
C PHE A 60 2.72 9.93 -6.71
N ASP A 61 1.58 10.05 -7.41
CA ASP A 61 1.38 9.47 -8.74
C ASP A 61 2.39 10.00 -9.77
N ARG A 62 2.64 11.32 -9.75
CA ARG A 62 3.66 11.93 -10.61
C ARG A 62 5.06 11.42 -10.28
N SER A 63 5.41 11.36 -9.00
CA SER A 63 6.77 10.99 -8.58
C SER A 63 7.16 9.57 -8.98
N HIS A 64 6.30 8.56 -8.79
CA HIS A 64 6.66 7.19 -9.19
C HIS A 64 6.71 6.99 -10.72
N ARG A 65 5.96 7.80 -11.49
CA ARG A 65 5.99 7.74 -12.96
C ARG A 65 7.20 8.44 -13.58
N LEU A 66 7.64 9.53 -12.97
CA LEU A 66 8.70 10.38 -13.50
C LEU A 66 10.09 9.99 -12.99
N ASP A 67 10.16 9.33 -11.83
CA ASP A 67 11.41 8.89 -11.21
C ASP A 67 11.47 7.36 -11.09
N PRO A 68 12.26 6.69 -11.93
CA PRO A 68 12.46 5.24 -11.88
C PRO A 68 13.01 4.73 -10.54
N GLN A 69 13.77 5.55 -9.80
CA GLN A 69 14.28 5.17 -8.48
C GLN A 69 13.14 5.13 -7.46
N VAL A 70 12.22 6.09 -7.51
CA VAL A 70 11.02 6.08 -6.67
C VAL A 70 10.19 4.83 -6.97
N GLN A 71 9.94 4.53 -8.25
CA GLN A 71 9.23 3.32 -8.66
C GLN A 71 9.91 2.05 -8.12
N HIS A 72 11.23 1.93 -8.31
CA HIS A 72 12.01 0.79 -7.84
C HIS A 72 11.97 0.64 -6.32
N ASN A 73 12.06 1.74 -5.57
CA ASN A 73 12.02 1.75 -4.11
C ASN A 73 10.63 1.37 -3.57
N LEU A 74 9.55 1.78 -4.24
CA LEU A 74 8.20 1.37 -3.88
C LEU A 74 7.99 -0.14 -4.06
N GLY A 75 8.55 -0.71 -5.13
CA GLY A 75 8.54 -2.17 -5.32
C GLY A 75 9.37 -2.91 -4.27
N THR A 76 10.63 -2.49 -4.07
CA THR A 76 11.58 -3.23 -3.23
C THR A 76 11.40 -3.02 -1.73
N LEU A 77 11.13 -1.79 -1.28
CA LEU A 77 11.00 -1.48 0.14
C LEU A 77 9.58 -1.69 0.66
N TYR A 78 8.56 -1.33 -0.13
CA TYR A 78 7.16 -1.42 0.28
C TYR A 78 6.45 -2.68 -0.24
N GLY A 79 7.05 -3.41 -1.18
CA GLY A 79 6.45 -4.63 -1.73
C GLY A 79 5.17 -4.37 -2.51
N ILE A 80 5.11 -3.21 -3.18
CA ILE A 80 4.00 -2.81 -4.06
C ILE A 80 4.29 -3.36 -5.46
N GLU A 81 3.44 -4.26 -5.94
CA GLU A 81 3.65 -4.91 -7.25
C GLU A 81 3.09 -4.06 -8.39
N GLN A 82 1.94 -3.44 -8.15
CA GLN A 82 1.27 -2.56 -9.10
C GLN A 82 0.92 -1.23 -8.42
N ILE A 83 1.60 -0.15 -8.81
CA ILE A 83 1.37 1.18 -8.23
C ILE A 83 0.15 1.83 -8.94
N PRO A 84 -0.94 2.14 -8.22
CA PRO A 84 -2.14 2.73 -8.83
C PRO A 84 -1.95 4.21 -9.18
N SER A 85 -2.78 4.72 -10.10
CA SER A 85 -2.95 6.16 -10.29
C SER A 85 -3.63 6.81 -9.09
N ASP A 86 -3.55 8.14 -8.97
CA ASP A 86 -4.18 8.89 -7.88
C ASP A 86 -5.70 8.62 -7.78
N THR A 87 -6.38 8.58 -8.94
CA THR A 87 -7.82 8.40 -9.07
C THR A 87 -8.22 6.96 -8.78
N TYR A 88 -7.49 5.99 -9.35
CA TYR A 88 -7.75 4.58 -9.11
C TYR A 88 -7.54 4.23 -7.62
N MET A 89 -6.47 4.75 -7.02
CA MET A 89 -6.18 4.51 -5.60
C MET A 89 -7.32 5.03 -4.72
N ARG A 90 -7.83 6.24 -4.99
CA ARG A 90 -8.94 6.83 -4.22
C ARG A 90 -10.20 5.97 -4.31
N GLU A 91 -10.65 5.67 -5.53
CA GLU A 91 -11.85 4.85 -5.76
C GLU A 91 -11.74 3.49 -5.09
N ARG A 92 -10.55 2.86 -5.17
CA ARG A 92 -10.33 1.54 -4.59
C ARG A 92 -10.34 1.55 -3.06
N LEU A 93 -9.80 2.59 -2.44
CA LEU A 93 -9.75 2.73 -0.99
C LEU A 93 -11.12 3.09 -0.39
N ASP A 94 -11.94 3.86 -1.12
CA ASP A 94 -13.29 4.23 -0.70
C ASP A 94 -14.25 3.02 -0.60
N GLU A 95 -13.92 1.89 -1.24
CA GLU A 95 -14.68 0.64 -1.12
C GLU A 95 -14.53 -0.04 0.26
N GLY A 96 -13.47 0.28 1.00
CA GLY A 96 -13.13 -0.36 2.27
C GLY A 96 -13.69 0.40 3.48
N ALA A 97 -14.30 -0.31 4.43
CA ALA A 97 -14.69 0.31 5.69
C ALA A 97 -13.45 0.69 6.53
N PRO A 98 -13.29 1.94 7.01
CA PRO A 98 -12.13 2.37 7.80
C PRO A 98 -11.88 1.54 9.07
N SER A 99 -12.93 0.93 9.63
CA SER A 99 -12.86 0.04 10.80
C SER A 99 -11.93 -1.15 10.57
N THR A 100 -11.80 -1.62 9.33
CA THR A 100 -10.95 -2.76 8.94
C THR A 100 -9.46 -2.46 9.10
N LEU A 101 -9.07 -1.18 9.02
CA LEU A 101 -7.68 -0.73 9.14
C LEU A 101 -7.20 -0.63 10.58
N ARG A 102 -8.11 -0.62 11.58
CA ARG A 102 -7.76 -0.37 12.99
C ARG A 102 -6.71 -1.34 13.55
N LYS A 103 -6.68 -2.59 13.08
CA LYS A 103 -5.70 -3.59 13.56
C LYS A 103 -4.26 -3.25 13.18
N VAL A 104 -4.06 -2.42 12.16
CA VAL A 104 -2.74 -1.99 11.70
C VAL A 104 -2.17 -0.90 12.61
N TYR A 105 -3.03 -0.14 13.27
CA TYR A 105 -2.67 1.05 14.08
C TYR A 105 -2.83 0.85 15.59
N LYS A 106 -3.18 -0.38 16.03
CA LYS A 106 -3.34 -0.73 17.44
C LYS A 106 -2.12 -1.45 17.99
#